data_AF-F9N5E0-F1
#
_entry.id   AF-F9N5E0-F1
#
_cell.length_a   1.000
_cell.length_b   1.000
_cell.length_c   1.000
_cell.angle_alpha   90.00
_cell.angle_beta   90.00
_cell.angle_gamma   90.00
#
_symmetry.space_group_name_H-M   'P 1'
#
loop_
_entity.id
_entity.type
_entity.pdbx_description
1 polymer ?
#
loop_
_entity_poly.entity_id
_entity_poly.type
_entity_poly.pdbx_seq_one_letter_code
_entity_poly.pdbx_strand_id
1 'polypeptide(L)'
;MTEWGNEDLDVDFSRIYEIAKRDDLVEIEEFRPYKNTKRFTENLINDLCQSTEKYELRKTIQELERYIKESDRLEEFFYSDVSHYIFELGVSEKKNLHENVKLLLMYILKDENNVDKNIKQIALKIYDYINLNKVQNENIKNILQESVVSVKGKLHDEIKNIEREYITILGIFASIVLSFVGGITFTTSVLQNIDKVSMYRLVLMIDFIGFILVNVMYILISFILEINDINKRRYNKYIKCINRVLLAVACLIILSWFFDIIGIQKYISRCFFWLK
;
A
#
# COMPACT_ATOMS: atom_id res chain seq x y z
N MET A 1 -52.08 22.61 0.11
CA MET A 1 -51.42 22.20 1.36
C MET A 1 -52.52 21.56 2.19
N THR A 2 -52.65 20.24 2.07
CA THR A 2 -53.77 19.47 2.61
C THR A 2 -53.59 19.31 4.11
N GLU A 3 -54.59 19.77 4.86
CA GLU A 3 -54.74 19.61 6.30
C GLU A 3 -54.77 18.11 6.63
N TRP A 4 -53.83 17.68 7.47
CA TRP A 4 -53.92 16.37 8.11
C TRP A 4 -54.92 16.48 9.24
N GLY A 5 -56.09 15.87 9.04
CA GLY A 5 -57.10 15.71 10.06
C GLY A 5 -56.54 14.94 11.26
N ASN A 6 -56.54 15.60 12.41
CA ASN A 6 -56.43 14.99 13.73
C ASN A 6 -57.65 14.09 13.94
N GLU A 7 -57.52 12.81 13.68
CA GLU A 7 -58.40 11.79 14.25
C GLU A 7 -57.53 10.79 15.02
N ASP A 8 -57.70 10.82 16.34
CA ASP A 8 -57.41 9.75 17.31
C ASP A 8 -55.95 9.33 17.57
N LEU A 9 -55.06 10.30 17.76
CA LEU A 9 -53.80 10.13 18.50
C LEU A 9 -53.82 10.91 19.82
N ASP A 10 -54.91 10.79 20.59
CA ASP A 10 -55.01 11.30 21.97
C ASP A 10 -54.36 10.32 22.98
N VAL A 11 -53.31 9.62 22.56
CA VAL A 11 -52.38 8.94 23.46
C VAL A 11 -51.39 9.98 23.94
N ASP A 12 -51.80 10.80 24.91
CA ASP A 12 -51.05 11.70 25.78
C ASP A 12 -49.60 12.05 25.36
N PHE A 13 -49.42 12.45 24.10
CA PHE A 13 -48.10 12.72 23.52
C PHE A 13 -47.47 13.91 24.23
N SER A 14 -48.31 14.85 24.66
CA SER A 14 -47.95 15.96 25.53
C SER A 14 -47.36 15.49 26.87
N ARG A 15 -47.92 14.48 27.54
CA ARG A 15 -47.33 13.93 28.77
C ARG A 15 -46.06 13.15 28.53
N ILE A 16 -45.96 12.38 27.44
CA ILE A 16 -44.71 11.68 27.08
C ILE A 16 -43.60 12.70 26.77
N TYR A 17 -43.93 13.78 26.06
CA TYR A 17 -43.03 14.88 25.73
C TYR A 17 -42.61 15.69 26.97
N GLU A 18 -43.54 15.97 27.89
CA GLU A 18 -43.23 16.64 29.17
C GLU A 18 -42.40 15.77 30.12
N ILE A 19 -42.57 14.44 30.09
CA ILE A 19 -41.67 13.49 30.77
C ILE A 19 -40.29 13.53 30.12
N ALA A 20 -40.22 13.57 28.79
CA ALA A 20 -38.96 13.59 28.05
C ALA A 20 -38.14 14.88 28.21
N LYS A 21 -38.76 15.97 28.67
CA LYS A 21 -38.14 17.28 28.83
C LYS A 21 -37.55 17.52 30.23
N ARG A 22 -37.92 16.70 31.23
CA ARG A 22 -37.19 16.69 32.51
C ARG A 22 -35.87 15.96 32.29
N ASP A 23 -34.76 16.48 32.84
CA ASP A 23 -33.42 15.86 32.78
C ASP A 23 -33.37 14.43 33.38
N ASP A 24 -34.49 13.97 33.95
CA ASP A 24 -34.78 12.62 34.45
C ASP A 24 -35.36 11.71 33.33
N LEU A 25 -34.79 11.79 32.12
CA LEU A 25 -35.09 10.86 31.02
C LEU A 25 -34.70 9.44 31.44
N VAL A 26 -35.69 8.63 31.82
CA VAL A 26 -35.57 7.18 31.89
C VAL A 26 -35.15 6.72 30.49
N GLU A 27 -33.89 6.31 30.32
CA GLU A 27 -33.42 5.79 29.05
C GLU A 27 -34.34 4.64 28.61
N ILE A 28 -34.59 4.49 27.31
CA ILE A 28 -35.42 3.39 26.78
C ILE A 28 -34.93 2.02 27.31
N GLU A 29 -33.63 1.94 27.61
CA GLU A 29 -32.97 0.78 28.19
C GLU A 29 -33.42 0.41 29.61
N GLU A 30 -33.98 1.35 30.37
CA GLU A 30 -34.47 1.13 31.73
C GLU A 30 -35.89 0.54 31.77
N PHE A 31 -36.63 0.58 30.64
CA PHE A 31 -37.96 -0.03 30.56
C PHE A 31 -37.88 -1.55 30.66
N ARG A 32 -38.67 -2.15 31.56
CA ARG A 32 -38.66 -3.61 31.80
C ARG A 32 -38.82 -4.45 30.53
N PRO A 33 -39.75 -4.16 29.60
CA PRO A 33 -39.90 -4.95 28.38
C PRO A 33 -38.65 -4.94 27.49
N TYR A 34 -37.97 -3.79 27.43
CA TYR A 34 -36.72 -3.63 26.69
C TYR A 34 -35.61 -4.46 27.34
N LYS A 35 -35.40 -4.31 28.65
CA LYS A 35 -34.38 -5.06 29.40
C LYS A 35 -34.58 -6.57 29.32
N ASN A 36 -35.81 -7.05 29.42
CA ASN A 36 -36.13 -8.47 29.29
C ASN A 36 -35.85 -8.98 27.87
N THR A 37 -36.24 -8.23 26.84
CA THR A 37 -36.00 -8.60 25.45
C THR A 37 -34.51 -8.60 25.11
N LYS A 38 -33.76 -7.59 25.56
CA LYS A 38 -32.30 -7.52 25.38
C LYS A 38 -31.60 -8.71 26.03
N ARG A 39 -31.95 -9.03 27.29
CA ARG A 39 -31.44 -10.20 28.01
C ARG A 39 -31.81 -11.53 27.32
N PHE A 40 -33.04 -11.66 26.85
CA PHE A 40 -33.46 -12.83 26.10
C PHE A 40 -32.68 -12.98 24.79
N THR A 41 -32.47 -11.87 24.07
CA THR A 41 -31.68 -11.83 22.82
C THR A 41 -30.25 -12.30 23.07
N GLU A 42 -29.61 -11.79 24.12
CA GLU A 42 -28.25 -12.20 24.51
C GLU A 42 -28.17 -13.70 24.79
N ASN A 43 -29.09 -14.20 25.64
CA ASN A 43 -29.14 -15.62 25.98
C ASN A 43 -29.38 -16.50 24.74
N LEU A 44 -30.28 -16.08 23.85
CA LEU A 44 -30.58 -16.79 22.61
C LEU A 44 -29.35 -16.86 21.70
N ILE A 45 -28.64 -15.75 21.51
CA ILE A 45 -27.41 -15.73 20.70
C ILE A 45 -26.34 -16.62 21.34
N ASN A 46 -26.15 -16.53 22.66
CA ASN A 46 -25.19 -17.36 23.39
C ASN A 46 -25.51 -18.86 23.29
N ASP A 47 -26.78 -19.24 23.38
CA ASP A 47 -27.23 -20.63 23.18
C ASP A 47 -26.93 -21.12 21.76
N LEU A 48 -27.16 -20.26 20.75
CA LEU A 48 -26.84 -20.59 19.36
C LEU A 48 -25.33 -20.62 19.09
N CYS A 49 -24.50 -19.96 19.89
CA CYS A 49 -23.04 -19.98 19.75
C CYS A 49 -22.36 -21.24 20.30
N GLN A 50 -23.09 -22.06 21.07
CA GLN A 50 -22.56 -23.33 21.60
C GLN A 50 -22.01 -24.21 20.47
N SER A 51 -20.98 -25.00 20.77
CA SER A 51 -20.46 -25.98 19.79
C SER A 51 -21.61 -26.80 19.22
N THR A 52 -21.69 -26.93 17.90
CA THR A 52 -22.77 -27.64 17.18
C THR A 52 -23.00 -29.05 17.74
N GLU A 53 -21.96 -29.72 18.23
CA GLU A 53 -22.05 -31.04 18.87
C GLU A 53 -22.78 -31.05 20.22
N LYS A 54 -22.72 -29.93 20.95
CA LYS A 54 -23.32 -29.74 22.27
C LYS A 54 -24.63 -28.94 22.21
N TYR A 55 -24.99 -28.44 21.03
CA TYR A 55 -26.16 -27.58 20.86
C TYR A 55 -27.45 -28.37 21.04
N GLU A 56 -28.25 -27.95 22.03
CA GLU A 56 -29.53 -28.58 22.35
C GLU A 56 -30.71 -27.76 21.79
N LEU A 57 -31.08 -28.05 20.55
CA LEU A 57 -32.20 -27.42 19.85
C LEU A 57 -33.50 -27.35 20.69
N ARG A 58 -33.83 -28.43 21.41
CA ARG A 58 -35.04 -28.50 22.23
C ARG A 58 -35.03 -27.46 23.35
N LYS A 59 -33.87 -27.16 23.94
CA LYS A 59 -33.75 -26.10 24.97
C LYS A 59 -34.04 -24.73 24.35
N THR A 60 -33.48 -24.43 23.19
CA THR A 60 -33.76 -23.17 22.48
C THR A 60 -35.25 -22.98 22.18
N ILE A 61 -35.94 -24.04 21.73
CA ILE A 61 -37.39 -23.99 21.50
C ILE A 61 -38.17 -23.73 22.79
N GLN A 62 -37.80 -24.39 23.89
CA GLN A 62 -38.43 -24.17 25.20
C GLN A 62 -38.23 -22.74 25.73
N GLU A 63 -37.06 -22.15 25.51
CA GLU A 63 -36.79 -20.76 25.86
C GLU A 63 -37.61 -19.79 24.99
N LEU A 64 -37.76 -20.07 23.69
CA LEU A 64 -38.65 -19.29 22.80
C LEU A 64 -40.13 -19.39 23.22
N GLU A 65 -40.59 -20.58 23.59
CA GLU A 65 -41.94 -20.80 24.12
C GLU A 65 -42.17 -20.06 25.43
N ARG A 66 -41.17 -20.02 26.31
CA ARG A 66 -41.23 -19.28 27.58
C ARG A 66 -41.31 -17.79 27.31
N TYR A 67 -40.43 -17.28 26.44
CA TYR A 67 -40.40 -15.87 26.07
C TYR A 67 -41.75 -15.40 25.52
N ILE A 68 -42.40 -16.15 24.63
CA ILE A 68 -43.69 -15.74 24.05
C ILE A 68 -44.80 -15.58 25.09
N LYS A 69 -44.73 -16.33 26.19
CA LYS A 69 -45.71 -16.29 27.28
C LYS A 69 -45.45 -15.16 28.29
N GLU A 70 -44.29 -14.48 28.22
CA GLU A 70 -44.00 -13.35 29.10
C GLU A 70 -44.86 -12.14 28.74
N SER A 71 -45.46 -11.49 29.74
CA SER A 71 -46.26 -10.26 29.58
C SER A 71 -45.40 -9.03 29.34
N ASP A 72 -44.17 -9.03 29.88
CA ASP A 72 -43.28 -7.88 29.93
C ASP A 72 -42.17 -8.06 28.89
N ARG A 73 -42.55 -8.24 27.61
CA ARG A 73 -41.64 -8.40 26.47
C ARG A 73 -41.97 -7.44 25.36
N LEU A 74 -41.02 -7.22 24.46
CA LEU A 74 -41.28 -6.59 23.18
C LEU A 74 -41.77 -7.63 22.17
N GLU A 75 -42.58 -7.20 21.22
CA GLU A 75 -42.99 -8.04 20.09
C GLU A 75 -41.88 -8.16 19.04
N GLU A 76 -40.97 -7.19 19.01
CA GLU A 76 -39.90 -7.11 18.03
C GLU A 76 -38.51 -7.04 18.68
N PHE A 77 -37.56 -7.63 17.96
CA PHE A 77 -36.14 -7.62 18.29
C PHE A 77 -35.45 -6.49 17.53
N PHE A 78 -34.52 -5.80 18.19
CA PHE A 78 -33.68 -4.82 17.52
C PHE A 78 -32.50 -5.50 16.82
N TYR A 79 -32.31 -5.17 15.55
CA TYR A 79 -31.13 -5.59 14.80
C TYR A 79 -29.83 -5.10 15.47
N SER A 80 -29.83 -3.90 16.05
CA SER A 80 -28.67 -3.32 16.73
C SER A 80 -28.16 -4.21 17.87
N ASP A 81 -29.06 -4.77 18.68
CA ASP A 81 -28.69 -5.65 19.79
C ASP A 81 -28.10 -6.96 19.28
N VAL A 82 -28.77 -7.61 18.31
CA VAL A 82 -28.27 -8.85 17.70
C VAL A 82 -26.91 -8.61 17.04
N SER A 83 -26.78 -7.53 16.29
CA SER A 83 -25.54 -7.16 15.61
C SER A 83 -24.41 -6.87 16.61
N HIS A 84 -24.71 -6.19 17.72
CA HIS A 84 -23.74 -5.92 18.80
C HIS A 84 -23.16 -7.23 19.35
N TYR A 85 -24.03 -8.15 19.78
CA TYR A 85 -23.59 -9.44 20.31
C TYR A 85 -22.80 -10.24 19.27
N ILE A 86 -23.26 -10.28 18.02
CA ILE A 86 -22.52 -10.97 16.95
C ILE A 86 -21.14 -10.35 16.74
N PHE A 87 -20.99 -9.03 16.88
CA PHE A 87 -19.71 -8.36 16.67
C PHE A 87 -18.62 -8.86 17.62
N GLU A 88 -18.98 -9.07 18.88
CA GLU A 88 -18.10 -9.54 19.96
C GLU A 88 -17.65 -10.99 19.80
N LEU A 89 -18.39 -11.81 19.04
CA LEU A 89 -18.09 -13.22 18.85
C LEU A 89 -16.81 -13.48 18.04
N GLY A 90 -16.08 -14.52 18.43
CA GLY A 90 -14.95 -15.07 17.68
C GLY A 90 -15.38 -15.78 16.38
N VAL A 91 -14.40 -16.15 15.56
CA VAL A 91 -14.64 -16.80 14.25
C VAL A 91 -15.35 -18.15 14.40
N SER A 92 -14.97 -18.93 15.41
CA SER A 92 -15.57 -20.25 15.69
C SER A 92 -17.02 -20.12 16.17
N GLU A 93 -17.29 -19.17 17.06
CA GLU A 93 -18.63 -18.92 17.60
C GLU A 93 -19.58 -18.41 16.50
N LYS A 94 -19.12 -17.51 15.64
CA LYS A 94 -19.88 -17.05 14.45
C LYS A 94 -20.24 -18.20 13.51
N LYS A 95 -19.33 -19.18 13.35
CA LYS A 95 -19.59 -20.38 12.55
C LYS A 95 -20.67 -21.25 13.22
N ASN A 96 -20.52 -21.54 14.51
CA ASN A 96 -21.51 -22.31 15.27
C ASN A 96 -22.89 -21.65 15.25
N LEU A 97 -22.95 -20.34 15.50
CA LEU A 97 -24.17 -19.53 15.43
C LEU A 97 -24.90 -19.72 14.10
N HIS A 98 -24.17 -19.64 12.97
CA HIS A 98 -24.74 -19.78 11.64
C HIS A 98 -25.17 -21.23 11.33
N GLU A 99 -24.51 -22.24 11.88
CA GLU A 99 -24.92 -23.64 11.76
C GLU A 99 -26.14 -23.95 12.62
N ASN A 100 -26.12 -23.56 13.89
CA ASN A 100 -27.17 -23.84 14.86
C ASN A 100 -28.47 -23.09 14.53
N VAL A 101 -28.41 -21.84 14.06
CA VAL A 101 -29.62 -21.12 13.60
C VAL A 101 -30.24 -21.79 12.38
N LYS A 102 -29.45 -22.44 11.52
CA LYS A 102 -29.99 -23.24 10.40
C LYS A 102 -30.68 -24.49 10.91
N LEU A 103 -30.10 -25.20 11.88
CA LEU A 103 -30.74 -26.36 12.51
C LEU A 103 -32.08 -25.97 13.14
N LEU A 104 -32.11 -24.83 13.83
CA LEU A 104 -33.33 -24.24 14.39
C LEU A 104 -34.39 -24.00 13.31
N LEU A 105 -34.02 -23.35 12.20
CA LEU A 105 -34.95 -23.12 11.09
C LEU A 105 -35.42 -24.42 10.43
N MET A 106 -34.54 -25.40 10.22
CA MET A 106 -34.92 -26.68 9.62
C MET A 106 -35.97 -27.41 10.47
N TYR A 107 -35.88 -27.30 11.80
CA TYR A 107 -36.89 -27.85 12.70
C TYR A 107 -38.20 -27.06 12.65
N ILE A 108 -38.12 -25.73 12.76
CA ILE A 108 -39.28 -24.85 12.87
C ILE A 108 -40.10 -24.78 11.57
N LEU A 109 -39.45 -24.89 10.41
CA LEU A 109 -40.09 -24.83 9.10
C LEU A 109 -40.68 -26.16 8.63
N LYS A 110 -40.40 -27.28 9.32
CA LYS A 110 -41.01 -28.57 9.00
C LYS A 110 -42.44 -28.62 9.53
N ASP A 111 -43.41 -28.74 8.63
CA ASP A 111 -44.85 -28.68 8.97
C ASP A 111 -45.30 -29.74 10.00
N GLU A 112 -44.64 -30.89 10.02
CA GLU A 112 -44.91 -31.99 10.97
C GLU A 112 -44.72 -31.60 12.44
N ASN A 113 -43.89 -30.59 12.74
CA ASN A 113 -43.53 -30.23 14.12
C ASN A 113 -44.55 -29.30 14.81
N ASN A 114 -45.58 -28.83 14.09
CA ASN A 114 -46.68 -27.98 14.60
C ASN A 114 -46.22 -26.86 15.56
N VAL A 115 -45.16 -26.14 15.18
CA VAL A 115 -44.57 -25.04 15.98
C VAL A 115 -45.44 -23.79 15.89
N ASP A 116 -45.61 -23.09 17.02
CA ASP A 116 -46.36 -21.84 17.13
C ASP A 116 -45.90 -20.76 16.12
N LYS A 117 -46.85 -20.01 15.57
CA LYS A 117 -46.58 -19.00 14.54
C LYS A 117 -45.66 -17.88 15.03
N ASN A 118 -45.76 -17.47 16.28
CA ASN A 118 -44.91 -16.41 16.83
C ASN A 118 -43.47 -16.90 16.99
N ILE A 119 -43.26 -18.18 17.38
CA ILE A 119 -41.91 -18.79 17.40
C ILE A 119 -41.30 -18.77 16.00
N LYS A 120 -42.09 -19.17 14.98
CA LYS A 120 -41.66 -19.12 13.57
C LYS A 120 -41.19 -17.72 13.18
N GLN A 121 -41.97 -16.70 13.52
CA GLN A 121 -41.64 -15.31 13.20
C GLN A 121 -40.36 -14.83 13.91
N ILE A 122 -40.20 -15.13 15.19
CA ILE A 122 -39.00 -14.75 15.96
C ILE A 122 -37.75 -15.41 15.38
N ALA A 123 -37.79 -16.73 15.16
CA ALA A 123 -36.65 -17.46 14.64
C ALA A 123 -36.25 -16.99 13.23
N LEU A 124 -37.24 -16.68 12.37
CA LEU A 124 -36.99 -16.12 11.04
C LEU A 124 -36.35 -14.73 11.11
N LYS A 125 -36.83 -13.85 12.00
CA LYS A 125 -36.24 -12.51 12.19
C LYS A 125 -34.80 -12.60 12.68
N ILE A 126 -34.52 -13.44 13.69
CA ILE A 126 -33.15 -13.64 14.21
C ILE A 126 -32.23 -14.17 13.11
N TYR A 127 -32.70 -15.13 12.32
CA TYR A 127 -31.93 -15.65 11.18
C TYR A 127 -31.63 -14.56 10.14
N ASP A 128 -32.62 -13.74 9.80
CA ASP A 128 -32.44 -12.63 8.85
C ASP A 128 -31.40 -11.63 9.37
N TYR A 129 -31.46 -11.26 10.64
CA TYR A 129 -30.48 -10.38 11.28
C TYR A 129 -29.06 -10.97 11.27
N ILE A 130 -28.91 -12.27 11.57
CA ILE A 130 -27.61 -12.97 11.50
C ILE A 130 -27.07 -12.96 10.07
N ASN A 131 -27.92 -13.21 9.08
CA ASN A 131 -27.52 -13.20 7.67
C ASN A 131 -27.16 -11.81 7.17
N LEU A 132 -27.94 -10.79 7.54
CA LEU A 132 -27.67 -9.41 7.20
C LEU A 132 -26.31 -8.98 7.78
N ASN A 133 -26.03 -9.30 9.04
CA ASN A 133 -24.73 -9.03 9.67
C ASN A 133 -23.59 -9.75 8.93
N LYS A 134 -23.80 -11.00 8.50
CA LYS A 134 -22.82 -11.75 7.70
C LYS A 134 -22.50 -11.04 6.38
N VAL A 135 -23.52 -10.62 5.63
CA VAL A 135 -23.34 -9.91 4.35
C VAL A 135 -22.64 -8.58 4.56
N GLN A 136 -23.01 -7.82 5.60
CA GLN A 136 -22.34 -6.56 5.95
C GLN A 136 -20.85 -6.79 6.26
N ASN A 137 -20.52 -7.82 7.04
CA ASN A 137 -19.14 -8.17 7.37
C ASN A 137 -18.32 -8.61 6.15
N GLU A 138 -18.92 -9.36 5.22
CA GLU A 138 -18.27 -9.75 3.96
C GLU A 138 -17.98 -8.53 3.08
N ASN A 139 -18.93 -7.59 2.97
CA ASN A 139 -18.74 -6.34 2.23
C ASN A 139 -17.63 -5.47 2.84
N ILE A 140 -17.62 -5.31 4.17
CA ILE A 140 -16.57 -4.57 4.88
C ILE A 140 -15.20 -5.21 4.63
N LYS A 141 -15.09 -6.54 4.67
CA LYS A 141 -13.84 -7.25 4.36
C LYS A 141 -13.37 -6.99 2.93
N ASN A 142 -14.28 -7.03 1.96
CA ASN A 142 -13.94 -6.78 0.56
C ASN A 142 -13.42 -5.34 0.35
N ILE A 143 -14.09 -4.33 0.93
CA ILE A 143 -13.66 -2.92 0.87
C ILE A 143 -12.29 -2.74 1.53
N LEU A 144 -12.08 -3.34 2.71
CA LEU A 144 -10.80 -3.28 3.41
C LEU A 144 -9.68 -3.95 2.60
N GLN A 145 -9.95 -5.11 2.00
CA GLN A 145 -8.99 -5.82 1.17
C GLN A 145 -8.60 -5.01 -0.07
N GLU A 146 -9.58 -4.43 -0.77
CA GLU A 146 -9.33 -3.55 -1.92
C GLU A 146 -8.50 -2.32 -1.51
N SER A 147 -8.85 -1.69 -0.39
CA SER A 147 -8.12 -0.55 0.15
C SER A 147 -6.68 -0.91 0.49
N VAL A 148 -6.44 -2.03 1.18
CA VAL A 148 -5.09 -2.52 1.53
C VAL A 148 -4.27 -2.84 0.29
N VAL A 149 -4.85 -3.50 -0.71
CA VAL A 149 -4.16 -3.79 -1.98
C VAL A 149 -3.78 -2.50 -2.70
N SER A 150 -4.69 -1.52 -2.75
CA SER A 150 -4.41 -0.23 -3.39
C SER A 150 -3.30 0.56 -2.68
N VAL A 151 -3.32 0.59 -1.34
CA VAL A 151 -2.29 1.26 -0.52
C VAL A 151 -0.94 0.56 -0.70
N LYS A 152 -0.91 -0.77 -0.69
CA LYS A 152 0.32 -1.55 -0.95
C LYS A 152 0.88 -1.26 -2.33
N GLY A 153 0.04 -1.15 -3.35
CA GLY A 153 0.45 -0.78 -4.71
C GLY A 153 1.09 0.61 -4.75
N LYS A 154 0.41 1.62 -4.20
CA LYS A 154 0.93 2.99 -4.13
C LYS A 154 2.26 3.10 -3.37
N LEU A 155 2.36 2.43 -2.21
CA LEU A 155 3.61 2.39 -1.44
C LEU A 155 4.74 1.70 -2.21
N HIS A 156 4.45 0.62 -2.93
CA HIS A 156 5.45 -0.06 -3.75
C HIS A 156 5.98 0.85 -4.87
N ASP A 157 5.08 1.56 -5.56
CA ASP A 157 5.46 2.52 -6.60
C ASP A 157 6.27 3.70 -6.03
N GLU A 158 5.89 4.20 -4.86
CA GLU A 158 6.61 5.27 -4.16
C GLU A 158 8.00 4.83 -3.70
N ILE A 159 8.14 3.62 -3.14
CA ILE A 159 9.45 3.04 -2.78
C ILE A 159 10.32 2.90 -4.03
N LYS A 160 9.78 2.41 -5.14
CA LYS A 160 10.54 2.28 -6.40
C LYS A 160 11.00 3.64 -6.93
N ASN A 161 10.19 4.69 -6.78
CA ASN A 161 10.59 6.05 -7.13
C ASN A 161 11.72 6.56 -6.21
N ILE A 162 11.61 6.32 -4.90
CA ILE A 162 12.66 6.66 -3.93
C ILE A 162 13.97 5.93 -4.26
N GLU A 163 13.92 4.64 -4.59
CA GLU A 163 15.10 3.86 -5.01
C GLU A 163 15.78 4.49 -6.24
N ARG A 164 14.98 4.91 -7.25
CA ARG A 164 15.49 5.59 -8.44
C ARG A 164 16.15 6.93 -8.10
N GLU A 165 15.52 7.74 -7.24
CA GLU A 165 16.09 9.01 -6.78
C GLU A 165 17.39 8.79 -6.00
N TYR A 166 17.41 7.78 -5.12
CA TYR A 166 18.59 7.42 -4.35
C TYR A 166 19.77 7.00 -5.23
N ILE A 167 19.54 6.12 -6.22
CA ILE A 167 20.59 5.71 -7.17
C ILE A 167 21.08 6.93 -7.97
N THR A 168 20.20 7.85 -8.32
CA THR A 168 20.57 9.09 -9.03
C THR A 168 21.48 9.98 -8.17
N ILE A 169 21.10 10.22 -6.92
CA ILE A 169 21.91 11.00 -5.95
C ILE A 169 23.28 10.34 -5.78
N LEU A 170 23.33 9.02 -5.55
CA LEU A 170 24.57 8.28 -5.40
C LEU A 170 25.45 8.37 -6.66
N GLY A 171 24.84 8.28 -7.84
CA GLY A 171 25.54 8.42 -9.12
C GLY A 171 26.16 9.81 -9.32
N ILE A 172 25.46 10.87 -8.90
CA ILE A 172 25.99 12.25 -8.90
C ILE A 172 27.19 12.35 -7.95
N PHE A 173 27.06 11.85 -6.72
CA PHE A 173 28.18 11.86 -5.76
C PHE A 173 29.39 11.10 -6.26
N ALA A 174 29.20 9.89 -6.81
CA ALA A 174 30.28 9.09 -7.38
C ALA A 174 31.00 9.83 -8.52
N SER A 175 30.25 10.48 -9.40
CA SER A 175 30.80 11.26 -10.53
C SER A 175 31.63 12.45 -10.04
N ILE A 176 31.14 13.18 -9.03
CA ILE A 176 31.85 14.31 -8.41
C ILE A 176 33.16 13.83 -7.79
N VAL A 177 33.10 12.80 -6.94
CA VAL A 177 34.28 12.25 -6.27
C VAL A 177 35.30 11.72 -7.28
N LEU A 178 34.86 10.96 -8.27
CA LEU A 178 35.75 10.39 -9.29
C LEU A 178 36.40 11.47 -10.16
N SER A 179 35.68 12.56 -10.49
CA SER A 179 36.25 13.70 -11.22
C SER A 179 37.33 14.43 -10.40
N PHE A 180 37.10 14.65 -9.10
CA PHE A 180 38.08 15.31 -8.23
C PHE A 180 39.30 14.43 -7.97
N VAL A 181 39.10 13.18 -7.54
CA VAL A 181 40.18 12.23 -7.23
C VAL A 181 40.98 11.92 -8.50
N GLY A 182 40.29 11.65 -9.61
CA GLY A 182 40.92 11.44 -10.91
C GLY A 182 41.74 12.66 -11.33
N GLY A 183 41.12 13.84 -11.35
CA GLY A 183 41.79 15.09 -11.72
C GLY A 183 43.05 15.38 -10.91
N ILE A 184 42.99 15.25 -9.58
CA ILE A 184 44.13 15.48 -8.67
C ILE A 184 45.22 14.42 -8.89
N THR A 185 44.84 13.15 -8.98
CA THR A 185 45.79 12.04 -9.15
C THR A 185 46.55 12.18 -10.46
N PHE A 186 45.84 12.40 -11.57
CA PHE A 186 46.49 12.58 -12.87
C PHE A 186 47.36 13.83 -12.91
N THR A 187 46.87 14.97 -12.41
CA THR A 187 47.67 16.21 -12.35
C THR A 187 48.98 15.99 -11.59
N THR A 188 48.92 15.29 -10.45
CA THR A 188 50.10 14.97 -9.64
C THR A 188 51.07 14.05 -10.40
N SER A 189 50.57 12.99 -11.04
CA SER A 189 51.40 12.08 -11.84
C SER A 189 52.05 12.76 -13.03
N VAL A 190 51.37 13.71 -13.69
CA VAL A 190 51.95 14.51 -14.78
C VAL A 190 53.08 15.39 -14.25
N LEU A 191 52.84 16.14 -13.17
CA LEU A 191 53.83 17.04 -12.58
C LEU A 191 55.09 16.29 -12.10
N GLN A 192 54.94 15.09 -11.56
CA GLN A 192 56.06 14.25 -11.10
C GLN A 192 56.93 13.66 -12.22
N ASN A 193 56.45 13.63 -13.46
CA ASN A 193 57.13 13.03 -14.60
C ASN A 193 57.49 14.04 -15.70
N ILE A 194 57.22 15.33 -15.47
CA ILE A 194 57.44 16.40 -16.46
C ILE A 194 58.92 16.60 -16.81
N ASP A 195 59.82 16.27 -15.87
CA ASP A 195 61.27 16.38 -16.02
C ASP A 195 61.93 15.10 -16.54
N LYS A 196 61.29 13.94 -16.32
CA LYS A 196 61.85 12.60 -16.64
C LYS A 196 61.56 12.12 -18.06
N VAL A 197 60.47 12.58 -18.67
CA VAL A 197 59.97 12.07 -19.95
C VAL A 197 59.94 13.17 -20.98
N SER A 198 60.22 12.85 -22.25
CA SER A 198 60.10 13.85 -23.32
C SER A 198 58.67 14.37 -23.43
N MET A 199 58.55 15.69 -23.64
CA MET A 199 57.25 16.39 -23.69
C MET A 199 56.25 15.70 -24.61
N TYR A 200 56.66 15.27 -25.82
CA TYR A 200 55.77 14.60 -26.77
C TYR A 200 55.23 13.25 -26.25
N ARG A 201 56.05 12.44 -25.57
CA ARG A 201 55.62 11.14 -25.02
C ARG A 201 54.70 11.33 -23.82
N LEU A 202 55.00 12.32 -22.99
CA LEU A 202 54.20 12.66 -21.82
C LEU A 202 52.80 13.13 -22.23
N VAL A 203 52.69 14.08 -23.16
CA VAL A 203 51.40 14.60 -23.62
C VAL A 203 50.58 13.52 -24.34
N LEU A 204 51.21 12.65 -25.13
CA LEU A 204 50.52 11.53 -25.79
C LEU A 204 49.95 10.51 -24.79
N MET A 205 50.69 10.19 -23.71
CA MET A 205 50.18 9.31 -22.65
C MET A 205 49.03 9.93 -21.87
N ILE A 206 49.09 11.24 -21.57
CA ILE A 206 48.01 11.96 -20.91
C ILE A 206 46.75 11.95 -21.78
N ASP A 207 46.90 12.19 -23.09
CA ASP A 207 45.79 12.19 -24.04
C ASP A 207 45.14 10.79 -24.14
N PHE A 208 45.94 9.72 -24.16
CA PHE A 208 45.45 8.34 -24.15
C PHE A 208 44.70 7.99 -22.87
N ILE A 209 45.22 8.37 -21.70
CA ILE A 209 44.55 8.16 -20.41
C ILE A 209 43.25 8.97 -20.34
N GLY A 210 43.27 10.22 -20.80
CA GLY A 210 42.09 11.07 -20.91
C GLY A 210 41.00 10.44 -21.77
N PHE A 211 41.37 9.84 -22.91
CA PHE A 211 40.45 9.11 -23.78
C PHE A 211 39.77 7.94 -23.05
N ILE A 212 40.53 7.12 -22.30
CA ILE A 212 39.97 6.00 -21.55
C ILE A 212 39.00 6.51 -20.47
N LEU A 213 39.40 7.53 -19.70
CA LEU A 213 38.58 8.08 -18.62
C LEU A 213 37.26 8.68 -19.10
N VAL A 214 37.28 9.44 -20.19
CA VAL A 214 36.06 10.02 -20.78
C VAL A 214 35.08 8.94 -21.21
N ASN A 215 35.57 7.82 -21.79
CA ASN A 215 34.72 6.70 -22.18
C ASN A 215 34.15 5.94 -20.97
N VAL A 216 34.93 5.75 -19.89
CA VAL A 216 34.41 5.15 -18.64
C VAL A 216 33.34 6.04 -18.01
N MET A 217 33.57 7.36 -17.95
CA MET A 217 32.58 8.33 -17.48
C MET A 217 31.31 8.31 -18.31
N TYR A 218 31.43 8.17 -19.63
CA TYR A 218 30.29 8.03 -20.52
C TYR A 218 29.41 6.83 -20.17
N ILE A 219 30.01 5.68 -19.93
CA ILE A 219 29.28 4.46 -19.58
C ILE A 219 28.55 4.65 -18.24
N LEU A 220 29.23 5.22 -17.23
CA LEU A 220 28.65 5.48 -15.91
C LEU A 220 27.48 6.47 -15.96
N ILE A 221 27.64 7.60 -16.64
CA ILE A 221 26.57 8.61 -16.78
C ILE A 221 25.42 8.06 -17.63
N SER A 222 25.72 7.30 -18.69
CA SER A 222 24.68 6.66 -19.51
C SER A 222 23.86 5.66 -18.71
N PHE A 223 24.47 4.95 -17.76
CA PHE A 223 23.77 4.03 -16.87
C PHE A 223 22.84 4.80 -15.91
N ILE A 224 23.30 5.90 -15.31
CA ILE A 224 22.48 6.76 -14.44
C ILE A 224 21.30 7.36 -15.21
N LEU A 225 21.52 7.85 -16.44
CA LEU A 225 20.47 8.41 -17.29
C LEU A 225 19.43 7.36 -17.71
N GLU A 226 19.84 6.10 -17.86
CA GLU A 226 18.91 4.99 -18.16
C GLU A 226 18.01 4.64 -16.98
N ILE A 227 18.57 4.62 -15.76
CA ILE A 227 17.79 4.39 -14.53
C ILE A 227 16.73 5.48 -14.30
N ASN A 228 17.04 6.71 -14.73
CA ASN A 228 16.15 7.87 -14.62
C ASN A 228 15.25 8.08 -15.87
N ASP A 229 15.20 7.13 -16.80
CA ASP A 229 14.39 7.22 -18.03
C ASP A 229 14.65 8.50 -18.88
N ILE A 230 15.87 9.06 -18.81
CA ILE A 230 16.24 10.28 -19.54
C ILE A 230 16.76 9.93 -20.94
N ASN A 231 16.24 10.64 -21.95
CA ASN A 231 16.60 10.43 -23.36
C ASN A 231 18.11 10.65 -23.65
N LYS A 232 18.80 9.59 -24.09
CA LYS A 232 20.26 9.56 -24.35
C LYS A 232 20.71 10.25 -25.64
N ARG A 233 19.80 10.68 -26.54
CA ARG A 233 20.14 11.18 -27.89
C ARG A 233 21.12 12.35 -27.88
N ARG A 234 20.95 13.28 -26.95
CA ARG A 234 21.81 14.47 -26.88
C ARG A 234 23.21 14.09 -26.39
N TYR A 235 23.28 13.25 -25.36
CA TYR A 235 24.53 12.81 -24.75
C TYR A 235 25.43 12.01 -25.70
N ASN A 236 24.84 11.11 -26.49
CA ASN A 236 25.57 10.32 -27.48
C ASN A 236 26.22 11.20 -28.58
N LYS A 237 25.60 12.33 -28.95
CA LYS A 237 26.20 13.31 -29.88
C LYS A 237 27.39 14.03 -29.25
N TYR A 238 27.31 14.42 -27.97
CA TYR A 238 28.40 15.11 -27.28
C TYR A 238 29.65 14.24 -27.14
N ILE A 239 29.52 12.96 -26.76
CA ILE A 239 30.69 12.08 -26.65
C ILE A 239 31.35 11.79 -28.00
N LYS A 240 30.57 11.62 -29.07
CA LYS A 240 31.14 11.51 -30.42
C LYS A 240 31.89 12.77 -30.87
N CYS A 241 31.56 13.93 -30.30
CA CYS A 241 32.31 15.17 -30.54
C CYS A 241 33.62 15.14 -29.75
N ILE A 242 33.57 14.87 -28.44
CA ILE A 242 34.75 14.86 -27.56
C ILE A 242 35.78 13.81 -28.02
N ASN A 243 35.34 12.60 -28.35
CA ASN A 243 36.25 11.55 -28.84
C ASN A 243 36.90 11.92 -30.18
N ARG A 244 36.21 12.68 -31.05
CA ARG A 244 36.81 13.20 -32.30
C ARG A 244 37.84 14.29 -32.02
N VAL A 245 37.59 15.16 -31.04
CA VAL A 245 38.55 16.20 -30.64
C VAL A 245 39.80 15.58 -30.04
N LEU A 246 39.66 14.63 -29.10
CA LEU A 246 40.79 13.87 -28.52
C LEU A 246 41.63 13.20 -29.62
N LEU A 247 40.97 12.53 -30.57
CA LEU A 247 41.68 11.88 -31.69
C LEU A 247 42.42 12.88 -32.58
N ALA A 248 41.83 14.06 -32.83
CA ALA A 248 42.51 15.13 -33.58
C ALA A 248 43.75 15.66 -32.83
N VAL A 249 43.67 15.83 -31.51
CA VAL A 249 44.80 16.23 -30.66
C VAL A 249 45.92 15.19 -30.71
N ALA A 250 45.60 13.90 -30.58
CA ALA A 250 46.57 12.81 -30.74
C ALA A 250 47.30 12.87 -32.09
N CYS A 251 46.56 13.08 -33.19
CA CYS A 251 47.14 13.22 -34.52
C CYS A 251 48.08 14.43 -34.63
N LEU A 252 47.72 15.58 -34.06
CA LEU A 252 48.56 16.78 -34.06
C LEU A 252 49.87 16.56 -33.29
N ILE A 253 49.83 15.83 -32.18
CA ILE A 253 51.03 15.50 -31.38
C ILE A 253 51.97 14.60 -32.19
N ILE A 254 51.44 13.57 -32.84
CA ILE A 254 52.22 12.65 -33.69
C ILE A 254 52.85 13.39 -34.88
N LEU A 255 52.09 14.28 -35.52
CA LEU A 255 52.60 15.12 -36.62
C LEU A 255 53.71 16.05 -36.13
N SER A 256 53.53 16.70 -34.98
CA SER A 256 54.54 17.59 -34.40
C SER A 256 55.83 16.85 -34.10
N TRP A 257 55.73 15.64 -33.53
CA TRP A 257 56.89 14.77 -33.31
C TRP A 257 57.60 14.39 -34.62
N PHE A 258 56.85 14.08 -35.67
CA PHE A 258 57.41 13.73 -36.98
C PHE A 258 58.11 14.92 -37.65
N PHE A 259 57.53 16.12 -37.57
CA PHE A 259 58.15 17.35 -38.09
C PHE A 259 59.43 17.74 -37.35
N ASP A 260 59.47 17.60 -36.03
CA ASP A 260 60.66 17.90 -35.22
C ASP A 260 61.83 16.96 -35.57
N ILE A 261 61.53 15.66 -35.76
CA ILE A 261 62.50 14.67 -36.24
C ILE A 261 63.05 15.05 -37.62
N ILE A 262 62.19 15.46 -38.56
CA ILE A 262 62.60 15.87 -39.92
C ILE A 262 63.42 17.17 -39.87
N GLY A 263 63.04 18.12 -39.02
CA GLY A 263 63.77 19.37 -38.81
C GLY A 263 65.19 19.13 -38.32
N ILE A 264 65.33 18.31 -37.27
CA ILE A 264 66.63 17.93 -36.68
C ILE A 264 67.51 17.19 -37.72
N GLN A 265 66.94 16.24 -38.48
CA GLN A 265 67.67 15.52 -39.53
C GLN A 265 68.21 16.48 -40.61
N LYS A 266 67.42 17.49 -41.00
CA LYS A 266 67.82 18.50 -41.99
C LYS A 266 68.94 19.41 -41.48
N TYR A 267 68.91 19.78 -40.19
CA TYR A 267 69.98 20.54 -39.54
C TYR A 267 71.29 19.73 -39.40
N ILE A 268 71.21 18.44 -39.02
CA ILE A 268 72.38 17.55 -38.93
C ILE A 268 73.01 17.33 -40.31
N SER A 269 72.21 17.15 -41.37
CA SER A 269 72.73 16.97 -42.74
C SER A 269 73.51 18.17 -43.28
N ARG A 270 73.14 19.39 -42.88
CA ARG A 270 73.89 20.61 -43.24
C ARG A 270 75.18 20.78 -42.43
N CYS A 271 75.20 20.32 -41.19
CA CYS A 271 76.38 20.41 -40.32
C CYS A 271 77.46 19.40 -40.72
N PHE A 272 77.08 18.20 -41.18
CA PHE A 272 78.02 17.15 -41.61
C PHE A 272 78.79 17.50 -42.89
N PHE A 273 78.28 18.43 -43.71
CA PHE A 273 78.99 18.91 -44.91
C PHE A 273 80.16 19.85 -44.59
N TRP A 274 80.29 20.33 -43.35
CA TRP A 274 81.36 21.25 -42.92
C TRP A 274 82.57 20.56 -42.26
N LEU A 275 82.64 19.23 -42.28
CA LEU A 275 83.69 18.44 -41.62
C LEU A 275 84.48 17.51 -42.59
N LYS A 276 84.53 17.85 -43.89
CA LYS A 276 85.45 17.23 -44.84
C LYS A 276 86.28 18.28 -45.57
#